data_AF-A0AAX2A6K9-F1
#
_entry.id   AF-A0AAX2A6K9-F1
#
_cell.length_a   1.000
_cell.length_b   1.000
_cell.length_c   1.000
_cell.angle_alpha   90.00
_cell.angle_beta   90.00
_cell.angle_gamma   90.00
#
_symmetry.space_group_name_H-M   'P 1'
#
loop_
_entity.id
_entity.type
_entity.pdbx_description
1 polymer ?
#
loop_
_entity_poly.entity_id
_entity_poly.type
_entity_poly.pdbx_seq_one_letter_code
_entity_poly.pdbx_strand_id
1 'polypeptide(L)'
;MKKFEATCLEEAYELATSEFECSITDLDIDIIQQPSKGFLGFGKKNAIITASSRRRRRDNRRPKEQKFRKKDIKIEDVSKKIEDSNRRDEETYTSKTYKTEKKLNSVPNVESKEEIFDKFYSEADNKNEISKIIVKKEAQEIITEVKEGLRSLFEDTCYGIDNIKVEFYDENTLYIEFTGTDSALLIGKEGYRYKALSYILFNWINEKYGLMLRLEVAEFLKNQEASIHTYLEPVIETIKEKGNFKTKPLDGILVHIALKKLREEFPDKYVAVKTNIRGDKYVLVNEYRSKEQ
;
A
#
# COMPACT_ATOMS: atom_id res chain seq x y z
N MET A 1 29.60 16.45 -3.98
CA MET A 1 28.88 15.34 -3.37
C MET A 1 29.27 15.35 -1.90
N LYS A 2 28.31 15.55 -0.99
CA LYS A 2 28.52 15.63 0.47
C LYS A 2 27.83 14.44 1.12
N LYS A 3 28.41 13.93 2.21
CA LYS A 3 27.87 12.80 2.98
C LYS A 3 27.03 13.34 4.14
N PHE A 4 25.85 12.76 4.33
CA PHE A 4 24.93 13.06 5.42
C PHE A 4 24.65 11.77 6.19
N GLU A 5 24.65 11.87 7.51
CA GLU A 5 24.43 10.74 8.41
C GLU A 5 23.35 11.12 9.43
N ALA A 6 22.35 10.26 9.57
CA ALA A 6 21.21 10.49 10.45
C ALA A 6 20.63 9.19 10.98
N THR A 7 19.68 9.25 11.91
CA THR A 7 19.12 8.05 12.54
C THR A 7 18.14 7.30 11.63
N CYS A 8 17.50 8.01 10.69
CA CYS A 8 16.67 7.47 9.61
C CYS A 8 17.00 8.14 8.26
N LEU A 9 16.42 7.63 7.17
CA LEU A 9 16.67 8.16 5.83
C LEU A 9 16.00 9.52 5.64
N GLU A 10 14.81 9.72 6.22
CA GLU A 10 14.06 10.97 6.16
C GLU A 10 14.88 12.13 6.74
N GLU A 11 15.43 11.96 7.94
CA GLU A 11 16.29 12.95 8.60
C GLU A 11 17.56 13.21 7.78
N ALA A 12 18.14 12.18 7.15
CA ALA A 12 19.29 12.34 6.27
C ALA A 12 18.95 13.19 5.02
N TYR A 13 17.74 13.05 4.46
CA TYR A 13 17.27 13.85 3.34
C TYR A 13 16.96 15.29 3.74
N GLU A 14 16.39 15.51 4.91
CA GLU A 14 16.16 16.85 5.46
C GLU A 14 17.47 17.62 5.66
N LEU A 15 18.50 16.94 6.21
CA LEU A 15 19.84 17.52 6.33
C LEU A 15 20.43 17.86 4.97
N ALA A 16 20.26 17.00 3.97
CA ALA A 16 20.77 17.25 2.62
C ALA A 16 20.05 18.41 1.92
N THR A 17 18.72 18.48 2.01
CA THR A 17 17.92 19.56 1.39
C THR A 17 18.17 20.90 2.06
N SER A 18 18.34 20.92 3.38
CA SER A 18 18.71 22.13 4.14
C SER A 18 20.10 22.64 3.75
N GLU A 19 21.09 21.74 3.62
CA GLU A 19 22.46 22.11 3.26
C GLU A 19 22.60 22.63 1.82
N PHE A 20 21.80 22.11 0.89
CA PHE A 20 21.85 22.51 -0.52
C PHE A 20 20.81 23.57 -0.89
N GLU A 21 19.98 24.00 0.06
CA GLU A 21 18.89 24.97 -0.12
C GLU A 21 18.04 24.67 -1.35
N CYS A 22 17.73 23.39 -1.58
CA CYS A 22 16.95 22.96 -2.73
C CYS A 22 16.00 21.81 -2.38
N SER A 23 14.96 21.65 -3.21
CA SER A 23 14.04 20.51 -3.10
C SER A 23 14.79 19.18 -3.19
N ILE A 24 14.29 18.16 -2.50
CA ILE A 24 14.81 16.79 -2.58
C ILE A 24 14.84 16.27 -4.02
N THR A 25 13.91 16.72 -4.86
CA THR A 25 13.83 16.37 -6.29
C THR A 25 15.01 16.89 -7.12
N ASP A 26 15.68 17.94 -6.63
CA ASP A 26 16.82 18.58 -7.28
C ASP A 26 18.17 18.00 -6.80
N LEU A 27 18.15 16.99 -5.93
CA LEU A 27 19.32 16.31 -5.40
C LEU A 27 19.59 14.99 -6.13
N ASP A 28 20.86 14.76 -6.45
CA ASP A 28 21.41 13.47 -6.86
C ASP A 28 21.89 12.75 -5.58
N ILE A 29 21.19 11.67 -5.19
CA ILE A 29 21.35 11.01 -3.88
C ILE A 29 21.71 9.54 -4.07
N ASP A 30 22.84 9.15 -3.49
CA ASP A 30 23.29 7.76 -3.38
C ASP A 30 23.18 7.30 -1.92
N ILE A 31 22.47 6.19 -1.68
CA ILE A 31 22.35 5.61 -0.33
C ILE A 31 23.51 4.64 -0.10
N ILE A 32 24.39 4.98 0.85
CA ILE A 32 25.57 4.18 1.20
C ILE A 32 25.24 3.16 2.29
N GLN A 33 24.41 3.54 3.26
CA GLN A 33 24.03 2.67 4.39
C GLN A 33 22.58 2.88 4.80
N GLN A 34 21.84 1.78 4.91
CA GLN A 34 20.49 1.81 5.49
C GLN A 34 20.55 1.82 7.02
N PRO A 35 19.66 2.56 7.68
CA PRO A 35 19.56 2.56 9.13
C PRO A 35 19.07 1.19 9.62
N SER A 36 19.63 0.69 10.72
CA SER A 36 19.16 -0.53 11.38
C SER A 36 18.97 -0.30 12.87
N LYS A 37 17.90 -0.86 13.44
CA LYS A 37 17.62 -0.74 14.88
C LYS A 37 18.51 -1.64 15.76
N GLY A 38 19.24 -2.57 15.14
CA GLY A 38 20.03 -3.59 15.86
C GLY A 38 19.14 -4.64 16.55
N PHE A 39 19.77 -5.58 17.26
CA PHE A 39 19.09 -6.55 18.12
C PHE A 39 19.34 -6.16 19.58
N LEU A 40 18.29 -5.94 20.37
CA LEU A 40 18.38 -5.53 21.78
C LEU A 40 19.17 -4.22 22.05
N GLY A 41 19.25 -3.32 21.06
CA GLY A 41 20.03 -2.07 21.15
C GLY A 41 21.51 -2.20 20.76
N PHE A 42 21.98 -3.41 20.44
CA PHE A 42 23.33 -3.65 19.93
C PHE A 42 23.35 -3.66 18.40
N GLY A 43 24.35 -3.00 17.81
CA GLY A 43 24.55 -2.98 16.36
C GLY A 43 23.62 -2.03 15.59
N LYS A 44 23.09 -0.98 16.26
CA LYS A 44 22.36 0.11 15.59
C LYS A 44 23.28 0.74 14.53
N LYS A 45 22.77 0.89 13.31
CA LYS A 45 23.45 1.60 12.23
C LYS A 45 22.64 2.83 11.85
N ASN A 46 23.33 3.94 11.63
CA ASN A 46 22.74 5.16 11.10
C ASN A 46 22.52 5.04 9.58
N ALA A 47 21.59 5.81 9.06
CA ALA A 47 21.44 6.03 7.63
C ALA A 47 22.62 6.88 7.15
N ILE A 48 23.25 6.49 6.04
CA ILE A 48 24.31 7.27 5.41
C ILE A 48 23.95 7.45 3.94
N ILE A 49 23.84 8.70 3.52
CA ILE A 49 23.62 9.07 2.11
C ILE A 49 24.73 10.00 1.64
N THR A 50 24.97 10.02 0.34
CA THR A 50 25.74 11.07 -0.33
C THR A 50 24.84 11.83 -1.27
N ALA A 51 24.79 13.15 -1.14
CA ALA A 51 23.95 14.01 -1.97
C ALA A 51 24.76 15.09 -2.69
N SER A 52 24.31 15.48 -3.88
CA SER A 52 24.77 16.67 -4.59
C SER A 52 23.64 17.35 -5.35
N SER A 53 23.64 18.67 -5.40
CA SER A 53 22.68 19.40 -6.24
C SER A 53 22.88 19.13 -7.73
N ARG A 54 21.80 18.69 -8.39
CA ARG A 54 21.73 18.44 -9.84
C ARG A 54 21.94 19.73 -10.65
N ARG A 55 21.65 20.90 -10.07
CA ARG A 55 21.83 22.22 -10.71
C ARG A 55 23.28 22.55 -11.03
N ARG A 56 24.27 21.97 -10.33
CA ARG A 56 25.71 22.16 -10.62
C ARG A 56 26.26 21.20 -11.69
N ARG A 57 25.46 20.27 -12.22
CA ARG A 57 25.88 19.24 -13.19
C ARG A 57 25.12 19.32 -14.53
N ARG A 58 24.89 20.53 -15.04
CA ARG A 58 24.54 20.68 -16.48
C ARG A 58 25.73 20.57 -17.42
N ASP A 59 26.93 20.32 -16.90
CA ASP A 59 28.11 19.98 -17.70
C ASP A 59 28.66 18.61 -17.31
N ASN A 60 28.62 17.67 -18.26
CA ASN A 60 29.31 16.38 -18.30
C ASN A 60 28.92 15.30 -17.26
N ARG A 61 28.10 14.32 -17.69
CA ARG A 61 28.44 12.87 -17.73
C ARG A 61 27.26 12.01 -18.24
N ARG A 62 27.57 11.11 -19.18
CA ARG A 62 26.68 10.04 -19.70
C ARG A 62 26.53 8.91 -18.65
N PRO A 63 25.37 8.24 -18.53
CA PRO A 63 25.20 7.10 -17.61
C PRO A 63 25.92 5.83 -18.12
N LYS A 64 26.55 5.07 -17.21
CA LYS A 64 27.06 3.71 -17.46
C LYS A 64 26.01 2.68 -17.04
N GLU A 65 25.73 1.73 -17.93
CA GLU A 65 24.85 0.58 -17.68
C GLU A 65 25.45 -0.41 -16.65
N GLN A 66 24.66 -0.80 -15.65
CA GLN A 66 24.93 -1.96 -14.80
C GLN A 66 23.95 -3.09 -15.16
N LYS A 67 24.50 -4.21 -15.64
CA LYS A 67 23.75 -5.43 -15.97
C LYS A 67 23.44 -6.22 -14.68
N PHE A 68 22.16 -6.34 -14.34
CA PHE A 68 21.69 -7.28 -13.30
C PHE A 68 21.33 -8.63 -13.93
N ARG A 69 21.78 -9.73 -13.28
CA ARG A 69 21.51 -11.11 -13.72
C ARG A 69 20.10 -11.54 -13.31
N LYS A 70 19.28 -11.92 -14.30
CA LYS A 70 17.93 -12.48 -14.14
C LYS A 70 17.97 -13.82 -13.41
N LYS A 71 17.14 -13.96 -12.36
CA LYS A 71 16.64 -15.26 -11.89
C LYS A 71 15.13 -15.22 -12.05
N ASP A 72 14.56 -16.24 -12.68
CA ASP A 72 13.13 -16.35 -12.93
C ASP A 72 12.36 -16.41 -11.60
N ILE A 73 11.56 -15.38 -11.33
CA ILE A 73 10.71 -15.29 -10.14
C ILE A 73 9.37 -15.94 -10.51
N LYS A 74 9.08 -17.11 -9.93
CA LYS A 74 7.75 -17.73 -10.01
C LYS A 74 6.80 -16.99 -9.05
N ILE A 75 5.68 -16.50 -9.59
CA ILE A 75 4.74 -15.62 -8.87
C ILE A 75 4.02 -16.37 -7.74
N GLU A 76 3.76 -17.69 -7.88
CA GLU A 76 3.13 -18.48 -6.82
C GLU A 76 4.02 -18.59 -5.56
N ASP A 77 5.34 -18.62 -5.72
CA ASP A 77 6.29 -18.70 -4.60
C ASP A 77 6.42 -17.39 -3.82
N VAL A 78 6.14 -16.25 -4.45
CA VAL A 78 6.10 -14.94 -3.79
C VAL A 78 4.83 -14.83 -2.96
N SER A 79 3.67 -15.15 -3.53
CA SER A 79 2.38 -15.12 -2.82
C SER A 79 2.38 -16.02 -1.58
N LYS A 80 2.90 -17.25 -1.68
CA LYS A 80 3.04 -18.16 -0.53
C LYS A 80 3.99 -17.63 0.55
N LYS A 81 5.10 -16.98 0.18
CA LYS A 81 6.02 -16.39 1.17
C LYS A 81 5.43 -15.20 1.91
N ILE A 82 4.54 -14.45 1.26
CA ILE A 82 3.80 -13.36 1.91
C ILE A 82 2.76 -13.93 2.88
N GLU A 83 2.06 -14.99 2.50
CA GLU A 83 1.15 -15.73 3.40
C GLU A 83 1.89 -16.35 4.60
N ASP A 84 3.05 -16.97 4.38
CA ASP A 84 3.85 -17.63 5.41
C ASP A 84 4.54 -16.63 6.36
N SER A 85 4.98 -15.47 5.86
CA SER A 85 5.55 -14.41 6.71
C SER A 85 4.51 -13.88 7.71
N ASN A 86 3.24 -13.81 7.31
CA ASN A 86 2.13 -13.47 8.20
C ASN A 86 1.83 -14.57 9.24
N ARG A 87 2.34 -15.79 9.04
CA ARG A 87 2.11 -16.95 9.90
C ARG A 87 3.21 -17.15 10.95
N ARG A 88 4.46 -16.79 10.64
CA ARG A 88 5.62 -16.98 11.55
C ARG A 88 5.61 -16.10 12.80
N ASP A 89 4.83 -15.02 12.81
CA ASP A 89 4.62 -14.20 14.00
C ASP A 89 3.64 -14.82 15.02
N GLU A 90 2.99 -15.95 14.71
CA GLU A 90 2.01 -16.62 15.58
C GLU A 90 2.63 -17.51 16.67
N GLU A 91 3.82 -18.10 16.48
CA GLU A 91 4.32 -19.16 17.38
C GLU A 91 4.85 -18.67 18.74
N THR A 92 4.96 -17.36 18.97
CA THR A 92 5.54 -16.84 20.24
C THR A 92 4.49 -16.44 21.30
N TYR A 93 3.18 -16.41 20.99
CA TYR A 93 2.19 -15.75 21.85
C TYR A 93 0.98 -16.58 22.29
N THR A 94 1.06 -17.90 22.21
CA THR A 94 0.11 -18.79 22.91
C THR A 94 0.46 -18.90 24.39
N SER A 95 0.26 -17.83 25.17
CA SER A 95 0.03 -17.90 26.62
C SER A 95 -0.40 -16.55 27.24
N LYS A 96 -1.57 -16.57 27.89
CA LYS A 96 -2.12 -15.63 28.91
C LYS A 96 -3.05 -14.46 28.46
N THR A 97 -4.31 -14.83 28.20
CA THR A 97 -5.53 -14.52 29.01
C THR A 97 -5.82 -13.11 29.60
N TYR A 98 -6.89 -12.49 29.06
CA TYR A 98 -8.00 -11.64 29.57
C TYR A 98 -7.88 -10.34 30.43
N LYS A 99 -8.81 -9.41 30.04
CA LYS A 99 -9.50 -8.27 30.71
C LYS A 99 -8.86 -6.88 30.73
N THR A 100 -9.46 -5.93 30.02
CA THR A 100 -10.40 -4.90 30.56
C THR A 100 -10.88 -3.97 29.44
N GLU A 101 -12.18 -3.69 29.41
CA GLU A 101 -12.86 -2.79 28.47
C GLU A 101 -12.53 -1.31 28.72
N LYS A 102 -12.43 -0.52 27.65
CA LYS A 102 -12.71 0.91 27.69
C LYS A 102 -13.56 1.33 26.48
N LYS A 103 -14.69 1.96 26.79
CA LYS A 103 -15.62 2.61 25.86
C LYS A 103 -14.90 3.71 25.07
N LEU A 104 -15.17 3.79 23.77
CA LEU A 104 -15.09 5.03 23.02
C LEU A 104 -16.34 5.16 22.15
N ASN A 105 -16.97 6.33 22.24
CA ASN A 105 -18.20 6.71 21.55
C ASN A 105 -17.93 7.29 20.15
N SER A 106 -19.03 7.34 19.38
CA SER A 106 -19.28 7.99 18.09
C SER A 106 -18.84 7.22 16.84
N VAL A 107 -19.85 6.91 16.01
CA VAL A 107 -19.85 6.07 14.82
C VAL A 107 -20.32 6.95 13.66
N PRO A 108 -19.63 7.01 12.52
CA PRO A 108 -20.23 7.49 11.28
C PRO A 108 -21.10 6.40 10.66
N ASN A 109 -22.22 6.86 10.10
CA ASN A 109 -23.31 6.10 9.49
C ASN A 109 -22.86 5.29 8.25
N VAL A 110 -23.65 4.27 7.93
CA VAL A 110 -23.47 3.31 6.84
C VAL A 110 -23.66 3.99 5.48
N GLU A 111 -22.63 4.03 4.62
CA GLU A 111 -22.79 4.30 3.19
C GLU A 111 -21.97 3.34 2.30
N SER A 112 -22.66 2.94 1.24
CA SER A 112 -22.41 2.16 0.00
C SER A 112 -21.09 1.42 -0.29
N LYS A 113 -21.16 0.59 -1.34
CA LYS A 113 -20.15 -0.33 -1.89
C LYS A 113 -18.85 0.37 -2.37
N GLU A 114 -18.78 1.69 -2.26
CA GLU A 114 -17.82 2.57 -2.91
C GLU A 114 -16.60 3.00 -2.05
N GLU A 115 -16.55 2.75 -0.73
CA GLU A 115 -15.51 3.38 0.14
C GLU A 115 -14.22 2.55 0.40
N ILE A 116 -14.01 1.43 -0.30
CA ILE A 116 -12.99 0.43 0.11
C ILE A 116 -11.57 0.87 -0.24
N PHE A 117 -11.41 1.39 -1.46
CA PHE A 117 -10.15 1.97 -1.87
C PHE A 117 -9.89 3.28 -1.14
N ASP A 118 -10.94 4.07 -0.89
CA ASP A 118 -10.82 5.31 -0.11
C ASP A 118 -10.24 4.99 1.27
N LYS A 119 -10.75 3.96 1.95
CA LYS A 119 -10.20 3.52 3.24
C LYS A 119 -8.78 2.97 3.17
N PHE A 120 -8.43 2.29 2.07
CA PHE A 120 -7.05 1.86 1.83
C PHE A 120 -6.13 3.06 1.70
N TYR A 121 -6.56 4.12 1.03
CA TYR A 121 -5.74 5.31 0.79
C TYR A 121 -5.86 6.39 1.88
N SER A 122 -6.90 6.36 2.71
CA SER A 122 -7.22 7.40 3.71
C SER A 122 -6.69 7.09 5.12
N GLU A 123 -5.70 6.21 5.27
CA GLU A 123 -5.13 5.88 6.59
C GLU A 123 -4.34 7.05 7.23
N ALA A 124 -4.15 8.15 6.50
CA ALA A 124 -3.62 9.39 7.04
C ALA A 124 -4.79 10.32 7.46
N ASP A 125 -5.04 10.41 8.75
CA ASP A 125 -5.85 11.48 9.35
C ASP A 125 -5.29 12.85 8.95
N ASN A 126 -5.92 13.48 7.96
CA ASN A 126 -6.18 14.91 7.91
C ASN A 126 -7.18 15.18 6.78
N LYS A 127 -8.44 15.37 7.16
CA LYS A 127 -9.45 16.01 6.31
C LYS A 127 -9.07 17.49 6.15
N ASN A 128 -8.04 17.78 5.37
CA ASN A 128 -7.94 19.09 4.74
C ASN A 128 -8.84 19.02 3.50
N GLU A 129 -10.05 19.56 3.62
CA GLU A 129 -10.91 19.90 2.48
C GLU A 129 -10.21 20.99 1.65
N ILE A 130 -9.19 20.58 0.88
CA ILE A 130 -8.72 21.38 -0.24
C ILE A 130 -9.82 21.25 -1.29
N SER A 131 -10.41 22.38 -1.70
CA SER A 131 -11.40 22.49 -2.75
C SER A 131 -10.95 21.69 -3.98
N LYS A 132 -11.46 20.46 -4.13
CA LYS A 132 -11.08 19.53 -5.20
C LYS A 132 -11.52 20.14 -6.54
N ILE A 133 -10.56 20.55 -7.37
CA ILE A 133 -10.83 20.90 -8.77
C ILE A 133 -11.02 19.58 -9.50
N ILE A 134 -12.26 19.06 -9.49
CA ILE A 134 -12.59 17.84 -10.22
C ILE A 134 -12.67 18.22 -11.71
N VAL A 135 -11.69 17.76 -12.48
CA VAL A 135 -11.67 17.97 -13.92
C VAL A 135 -12.72 17.05 -14.55
N LYS A 136 -13.87 17.60 -14.95
CA LYS A 136 -14.89 16.86 -15.72
C LYS A 136 -14.39 16.64 -17.15
N LYS A 137 -13.87 15.45 -17.42
CA LYS A 137 -13.46 14.96 -18.74
C LYS A 137 -14.27 13.74 -19.14
N GLU A 138 -14.33 13.48 -20.44
CA GLU A 138 -14.89 12.22 -20.94
C GLU A 138 -14.00 11.04 -20.55
N ALA A 139 -14.59 9.86 -20.32
CA ALA A 139 -13.89 8.66 -19.88
C ALA A 139 -12.71 8.29 -20.80
N GLN A 140 -12.89 8.44 -22.11
CA GLN A 140 -11.86 8.10 -23.09
C GLN A 140 -10.64 9.03 -23.02
N GLU A 141 -10.86 10.32 -22.72
CA GLU A 141 -9.78 11.29 -22.53
C GLU A 141 -8.97 10.96 -21.27
N ILE A 142 -9.65 10.62 -20.17
CA ILE A 142 -9.01 10.22 -18.91
C ILE A 142 -8.14 8.98 -19.13
N ILE A 143 -8.69 7.94 -19.79
CA ILE A 143 -7.94 6.71 -20.11
C ILE A 143 -6.69 7.04 -20.90
N THR A 144 -6.82 7.87 -21.94
CA THR A 144 -5.70 8.22 -22.83
C THR A 144 -4.62 8.97 -22.07
N GLU A 145 -4.99 10.00 -21.31
CA GLU A 145 -4.06 10.82 -20.56
C GLU A 145 -3.33 10.04 -19.46
N VAL A 146 -4.05 9.19 -18.73
CA VAL A 146 -3.44 8.35 -17.69
C VAL A 146 -2.49 7.34 -18.33
N LYS A 147 -2.90 6.70 -19.42
CA LYS A 147 -2.06 5.73 -20.14
C LYS A 147 -0.78 6.36 -20.69
N GLU A 148 -0.87 7.57 -21.24
CA GLU A 148 0.30 8.32 -21.73
C GLU A 148 1.22 8.74 -20.59
N GLY A 149 0.67 9.25 -19.48
CA GLY A 149 1.44 9.62 -18.30
C GLY A 149 2.18 8.44 -17.69
N LEU A 150 1.52 7.28 -17.58
CA LEU A 150 2.14 6.04 -17.13
C LEU A 150 3.21 5.55 -18.09
N ARG A 151 2.98 5.61 -19.41
CA ARG A 151 3.99 5.24 -20.39
C ARG A 151 5.23 6.10 -20.23
N SER A 152 5.06 7.42 -20.15
CA SER A 152 6.16 8.36 -19.94
C SER A 152 6.91 8.11 -18.63
N LEU A 153 6.21 7.75 -17.55
CA LEU A 153 6.83 7.40 -16.27
C LEU A 153 7.77 6.20 -16.37
N PHE A 154 7.40 5.18 -17.16
CA PHE A 154 8.17 3.94 -17.29
C PHE A 154 9.14 3.92 -18.48
N GLU A 155 9.00 4.83 -19.44
CA GLU A 155 9.78 4.89 -20.69
C GLU A 155 11.29 5.00 -20.45
N ASP A 156 11.71 5.79 -19.44
CA ASP A 156 13.12 5.97 -19.07
C ASP A 156 13.61 4.96 -18.02
N THR A 157 12.76 4.02 -17.60
CA THR A 157 13.12 3.04 -16.58
C THR A 157 13.76 1.80 -17.18
N CYS A 158 14.55 1.08 -16.39
CA CYS A 158 15.15 -0.19 -16.80
C CYS A 158 14.21 -1.41 -16.61
N TYR A 159 12.93 -1.18 -16.31
CA TYR A 159 11.95 -2.24 -16.13
C TYR A 159 11.35 -2.64 -17.48
N GLY A 160 11.37 -3.92 -17.82
CA GLY A 160 10.58 -4.50 -18.91
C GLY A 160 9.10 -4.53 -18.57
N ILE A 161 8.43 -3.38 -18.69
CA ILE A 161 6.96 -3.23 -18.61
C ILE A 161 6.43 -3.13 -20.04
N ASP A 162 5.84 -4.21 -20.53
CA ASP A 162 5.49 -4.37 -21.94
C ASP A 162 4.11 -3.78 -22.26
N ASN A 163 3.17 -3.83 -21.30
CA ASN A 163 1.83 -3.33 -21.50
C ASN A 163 1.26 -2.70 -20.22
N ILE A 164 0.66 -1.52 -20.41
CA ILE A 164 -0.06 -0.78 -19.38
C ILE A 164 -1.50 -0.67 -19.85
N LYS A 165 -2.39 -1.46 -19.23
CA LYS A 165 -3.83 -1.40 -19.47
C LYS A 165 -4.44 -0.34 -18.55
N VAL A 166 -5.29 0.52 -19.11
CA VAL A 166 -6.06 1.51 -18.36
C VAL A 166 -7.49 1.45 -18.88
N GLU A 167 -8.45 1.20 -17.99
CA GLU A 167 -9.88 1.16 -18.31
C GLU A 167 -10.69 1.51 -17.06
N PHE A 168 -11.95 1.89 -17.22
CA PHE A 168 -12.84 2.02 -16.07
C PHE A 168 -13.26 0.64 -15.59
N TYR A 169 -13.09 0.40 -14.28
CA TYR A 169 -13.62 -0.79 -13.61
C TYR A 169 -15.13 -0.64 -13.37
N ASP A 170 -15.52 0.54 -12.91
CA ASP A 170 -16.89 0.99 -12.69
C ASP A 170 -16.97 2.51 -12.89
N GLU A 171 -18.11 3.15 -12.58
CA GLU A 171 -18.33 4.58 -12.79
C GLU A 171 -17.35 5.48 -12.02
N ASN A 172 -16.78 5.01 -10.91
CA ASN A 172 -15.96 5.80 -9.99
C ASN A 172 -14.53 5.27 -9.83
N THR A 173 -14.18 4.13 -10.44
CA THR A 173 -12.91 3.43 -10.23
C THR A 173 -12.17 3.20 -11.53
N LEU A 174 -10.92 3.69 -11.60
CA LEU A 174 -10.01 3.41 -12.69
C LEU A 174 -9.23 2.12 -12.41
N TYR A 175 -9.26 1.18 -13.34
CA TYR A 175 -8.42 -0.01 -13.34
C TYR A 175 -7.12 0.26 -14.11
N ILE A 176 -6.00 -0.07 -13.48
CA ILE A 176 -4.67 0.02 -14.08
C ILE A 176 -3.98 -1.33 -13.92
N GLU A 177 -3.51 -1.92 -15.01
CA GLU A 177 -2.79 -3.18 -14.99
C GLU A 177 -1.42 -3.04 -15.66
N PHE A 178 -0.38 -3.43 -14.92
CA PHE A 178 0.99 -3.52 -15.43
C PHE A 178 1.34 -4.98 -15.73
N THR A 179 1.70 -5.25 -16.98
CA THR A 179 2.26 -6.54 -17.39
C THR A 179 3.58 -6.36 -18.12
N GLY A 180 4.41 -7.41 -18.06
CA GLY A 180 5.70 -7.46 -18.73
C GLY A 180 6.71 -8.30 -17.97
N THR A 181 7.87 -8.54 -18.57
CA THR A 181 8.89 -9.45 -18.02
C THR A 181 9.35 -9.07 -16.61
N ASP A 182 9.39 -7.76 -16.30
CA ASP A 182 9.83 -7.26 -15.00
C ASP A 182 8.68 -6.69 -14.14
N SER A 183 7.42 -6.85 -14.56
CA SER A 183 6.24 -6.33 -13.85
C SER A 183 6.16 -6.84 -12.40
N ALA A 184 6.54 -8.10 -12.15
CA ALA A 184 6.58 -8.65 -10.79
C ALA A 184 7.56 -7.91 -9.85
N LEU A 185 8.57 -7.21 -10.37
CA LEU A 185 9.48 -6.41 -9.55
C LEU A 185 8.80 -5.15 -8.96
N LEU A 186 7.67 -4.73 -9.54
CA LEU A 186 6.81 -3.67 -9.01
C LEU A 186 6.02 -4.12 -7.78
N ILE A 187 5.97 -5.42 -7.48
CA ILE A 187 5.33 -5.95 -6.27
C ILE A 187 6.22 -5.72 -5.05
N GLY A 188 7.50 -6.09 -5.17
CA GLY A 188 8.45 -6.09 -4.04
C GLY A 188 8.19 -7.22 -3.04
N LYS A 189 9.09 -7.37 -2.06
CA LYS A 189 8.91 -8.34 -0.96
C LYS A 189 7.68 -7.93 -0.14
N GLU A 190 6.80 -8.86 0.23
CA GLU A 190 5.60 -8.52 1.03
C GLU A 190 4.69 -7.46 0.38
N GLY A 191 4.81 -7.24 -0.94
CA GLY A 191 3.97 -6.27 -1.65
C GLY A 191 4.28 -4.80 -1.34
N TYR A 192 5.41 -4.46 -0.71
CA TYR A 192 5.67 -3.08 -0.27
C TYR A 192 5.74 -2.08 -1.45
N ARG A 193 6.26 -2.51 -2.62
CA ARG A 193 6.33 -1.64 -3.81
C ARG A 193 4.97 -1.51 -4.47
N TYR A 194 4.20 -2.60 -4.52
CA TYR A 194 2.81 -2.56 -4.97
C TYR A 194 2.02 -1.56 -4.12
N LYS A 195 2.18 -1.62 -2.80
CA LYS A 195 1.56 -0.68 -1.87
C LYS A 195 1.96 0.76 -2.20
N ALA A 196 3.26 1.07 -2.24
CA ALA A 196 3.75 2.41 -2.53
C ALA A 196 3.26 2.94 -3.89
N LEU A 197 3.35 2.13 -4.95
CA LEU A 197 2.89 2.49 -6.28
C LEU A 197 1.38 2.76 -6.29
N SER A 198 0.61 1.91 -5.62
CA SER A 198 -0.84 2.07 -5.45
C SER A 198 -1.19 3.42 -4.82
N TYR A 199 -0.53 3.82 -3.71
CA TYR A 199 -0.77 5.12 -3.09
C TYR A 199 -0.39 6.30 -4.01
N ILE A 200 0.75 6.24 -4.68
CA ILE A 200 1.20 7.32 -5.57
C ILE A 200 0.21 7.51 -6.72
N LEU A 201 -0.19 6.41 -7.36
CA LEU A 201 -1.13 6.45 -8.45
C LEU A 201 -2.51 6.89 -7.99
N PHE A 202 -2.99 6.42 -6.83
CA PHE A 202 -4.26 6.87 -6.29
C PHE A 202 -4.26 8.36 -6.03
N ASN A 203 -3.23 8.90 -5.37
CA ASN A 203 -3.17 10.32 -5.07
C ASN A 203 -3.26 11.14 -6.36
N TRP A 204 -2.51 10.76 -7.40
CA TRP A 204 -2.58 11.42 -8.70
C TRP A 204 -3.97 11.33 -9.34
N ILE A 205 -4.56 10.14 -9.40
CA ILE A 205 -5.85 9.89 -10.06
C ILE A 205 -7.01 10.53 -9.29
N ASN A 206 -7.02 10.43 -7.96
CA ASN A 206 -8.03 10.99 -7.09
C ASN A 206 -7.98 12.51 -7.07
N GLU A 207 -6.80 13.10 -6.95
CA GLU A 207 -6.63 14.55 -6.92
C GLU A 207 -7.12 15.20 -8.22
N LYS A 208 -6.81 14.57 -9.37
CA LYS A 208 -7.10 15.16 -10.68
C LYS A 208 -8.51 14.86 -11.20
N TYR A 209 -8.99 13.63 -11.01
CA TYR A 209 -10.24 13.15 -11.62
C TYR A 209 -11.32 12.81 -10.59
N GLY A 210 -10.99 12.79 -9.29
CA GLY A 210 -11.92 12.32 -8.25
C GLY A 210 -12.21 10.82 -8.31
N LEU A 211 -11.42 10.05 -9.08
CA LEU A 211 -11.61 8.62 -9.25
C LEU A 211 -10.82 7.82 -8.21
N MET A 212 -11.32 6.64 -7.89
CA MET A 212 -10.58 5.61 -7.16
C MET A 212 -9.61 4.88 -8.09
N LEU A 213 -8.71 4.10 -7.48
CA LEU A 213 -7.74 3.28 -8.19
C LEU A 213 -7.85 1.81 -7.77
N ARG A 214 -8.00 0.92 -8.76
CA ARG A 214 -7.76 -0.51 -8.65
C ARG A 214 -6.50 -0.87 -9.45
N LEU A 215 -5.42 -1.20 -8.74
CA LEU A 215 -4.13 -1.55 -9.33
C LEU A 215 -3.95 -3.07 -9.44
N GLU A 216 -3.66 -3.57 -10.63
CA GLU A 216 -3.21 -4.95 -10.87
C GLU A 216 -1.76 -4.96 -11.36
N VAL A 217 -0.97 -5.91 -10.88
CA VAL A 217 0.41 -6.12 -11.32
C VAL A 217 0.60 -7.60 -11.55
N ALA A 218 0.73 -7.99 -12.82
CA ALA A 218 0.59 -9.37 -13.26
C ALA A 218 -0.74 -9.98 -12.77
N GLU A 219 -0.72 -10.78 -11.71
CA GLU A 219 -1.91 -11.36 -11.08
C GLU A 219 -1.86 -11.22 -9.55
N PHE A 220 -1.09 -10.24 -9.05
CA PHE A 220 -0.88 -10.07 -7.63
C PHE A 220 -2.19 -9.80 -6.88
N LEU A 221 -3.00 -8.85 -7.34
CA LEU A 221 -4.25 -8.50 -6.66
C LEU A 221 -5.27 -9.64 -6.75
N LYS A 222 -5.45 -10.24 -7.94
CA LYS A 222 -6.28 -11.45 -8.12
C LYS A 222 -5.89 -12.57 -7.15
N ASN A 223 -4.60 -12.85 -7.00
CA ASN A 223 -4.10 -13.88 -6.09
C ASN A 223 -4.35 -13.52 -4.61
N GLN A 224 -4.18 -12.24 -4.24
CA GLN A 224 -4.53 -11.75 -2.89
C GLN A 224 -6.04 -11.89 -2.62
N GLU A 225 -6.90 -11.57 -3.58
CA GLU A 225 -8.36 -11.74 -3.47
C GLU A 225 -8.72 -13.22 -3.28
N ALA A 226 -8.21 -14.11 -4.13
CA ALA A 226 -8.45 -15.54 -4.03
C ALA A 226 -8.02 -16.11 -2.67
N SER A 227 -6.82 -15.75 -2.19
CA SER A 227 -6.31 -16.17 -0.89
C SER A 227 -7.23 -15.75 0.27
N ILE A 228 -7.73 -14.51 0.23
CA ILE A 228 -8.66 -14.01 1.25
C ILE A 228 -10.02 -14.70 1.15
N HIS A 229 -10.53 -14.97 -0.05
CA HIS A 229 -11.76 -15.73 -0.22
C HIS A 229 -11.67 -17.12 0.42
N THR A 230 -10.61 -17.88 0.11
CA THR A 230 -10.37 -19.21 0.70
C THR A 230 -10.20 -19.12 2.22
N TYR A 231 -9.49 -18.11 2.74
CA TYR A 231 -9.36 -17.89 4.17
C TYR A 231 -10.72 -17.60 4.84
N LEU A 232 -11.58 -16.81 4.19
CA LEU A 232 -12.84 -16.36 4.76
C LEU A 232 -13.98 -17.39 4.69
N GLU A 233 -13.93 -18.40 3.82
CA GLU A 233 -14.95 -19.46 3.76
C GLU A 233 -15.24 -20.10 5.14
N PRO A 234 -14.26 -20.68 5.86
CA PRO A 234 -14.51 -21.25 7.19
C PRO A 234 -14.84 -20.19 8.25
N VAL A 235 -14.38 -18.95 8.05
CA VAL A 235 -14.70 -17.82 8.94
C VAL A 235 -16.18 -17.45 8.84
N ILE A 236 -16.71 -17.40 7.62
CA ILE A 236 -18.12 -17.10 7.34
C ILE A 236 -19.01 -18.13 8.03
N GLU A 237 -18.70 -19.42 7.92
CA GLU A 237 -19.46 -20.48 8.61
C GLU A 237 -19.41 -20.31 10.13
N THR A 238 -18.24 -19.98 10.69
CA THR A 238 -18.12 -19.70 12.13
C THR A 238 -18.95 -18.49 12.56
N ILE A 239 -19.04 -17.44 11.73
CA ILE A 239 -19.86 -16.26 12.01
C ILE A 239 -21.35 -16.62 11.97
N LYS A 240 -21.79 -17.46 11.02
CA LYS A 240 -23.18 -17.92 10.94
C LYS A 240 -23.58 -18.71 12.19
N GLU A 241 -22.68 -19.52 12.73
CA GLU A 241 -22.93 -20.31 13.95
C GLU A 241 -22.87 -19.49 15.25
N LYS A 242 -21.83 -18.66 15.41
CA LYS A 242 -21.52 -17.98 16.68
C LYS A 242 -21.95 -16.51 16.73
N GLY A 243 -22.32 -15.93 15.60
CA GLY A 243 -22.73 -14.54 15.44
C GLY A 243 -21.59 -13.51 15.43
N ASN A 244 -20.38 -13.88 15.84
CA ASN A 244 -19.22 -12.99 15.93
C ASN A 244 -17.92 -13.69 15.51
N PHE A 245 -16.96 -12.90 15.03
CA PHE A 245 -15.61 -13.37 14.72
C PHE A 245 -14.59 -12.24 14.68
N LYS A 246 -13.34 -12.59 14.96
CA LYS A 246 -12.18 -11.72 14.79
C LYS A 246 -11.20 -12.39 13.84
N THR A 247 -10.89 -11.77 12.71
CA THR A 247 -9.89 -12.31 11.78
C THR A 247 -8.50 -12.31 12.37
N LYS A 248 -7.60 -13.09 11.77
CA LYS A 248 -6.16 -12.91 11.96
C LYS A 248 -5.74 -11.49 11.52
N PRO A 249 -4.57 -11.01 11.94
CA PRO A 249 -3.97 -9.84 11.36
C PRO A 249 -3.86 -9.95 9.83
N LEU A 250 -4.27 -8.90 9.13
CA LEU A 250 -4.17 -8.77 7.68
C LEU A 250 -3.38 -7.49 7.39
N ASP A 251 -2.58 -7.49 6.33
CA ASP A 251 -1.77 -6.33 5.95
C ASP A 251 -2.26 -5.70 4.64
N GLY A 252 -2.10 -4.39 4.54
CA GLY A 252 -2.38 -3.58 3.36
C GLY A 252 -3.77 -3.81 2.77
N ILE A 253 -3.79 -4.24 1.52
CA ILE A 253 -5.03 -4.39 0.74
C ILE A 253 -5.87 -5.57 1.24
N LEU A 254 -5.28 -6.56 1.90
CA LEU A 254 -5.98 -7.75 2.39
C LEU A 254 -7.04 -7.43 3.43
N VAL A 255 -6.77 -6.47 4.32
CA VAL A 255 -7.73 -5.99 5.32
C VAL A 255 -9.00 -5.48 4.62
N HIS A 256 -8.81 -4.74 3.53
CA HIS A 256 -9.86 -4.08 2.79
C HIS A 256 -10.67 -5.07 1.95
N ILE A 257 -10.01 -6.03 1.29
CA ILE A 257 -10.65 -7.16 0.61
C ILE A 257 -11.51 -7.96 1.59
N ALA A 258 -10.95 -8.30 2.76
CA ALA A 258 -11.67 -9.05 3.77
C ALA A 258 -12.86 -8.28 4.34
N LEU A 259 -12.68 -6.98 4.61
CA LEU A 259 -13.75 -6.10 5.09
C LEU A 259 -14.91 -6.05 4.09
N LYS A 260 -14.60 -5.89 2.79
CA LYS A 260 -15.59 -5.88 1.71
C LYS A 260 -16.40 -7.17 1.72
N LYS A 261 -15.74 -8.32 1.61
CA LYS A 261 -16.40 -9.61 1.51
C LYS A 261 -17.27 -9.90 2.74
N LEU A 262 -16.80 -9.58 3.94
CA LEU A 262 -17.58 -9.79 5.17
C LEU A 262 -18.79 -8.85 5.28
N ARG A 263 -18.72 -7.61 4.77
CA ARG A 263 -19.88 -6.71 4.71
C ARG A 263 -20.92 -7.14 3.69
N GLU A 264 -20.47 -7.66 2.55
CA GLU A 264 -21.37 -8.20 1.53
C GLU A 264 -22.09 -9.46 2.03
N GLU A 265 -21.39 -10.33 2.75
CA GLU A 265 -21.95 -11.56 3.31
C GLU A 265 -22.86 -11.30 4.53
N PHE A 266 -22.53 -10.28 5.33
CA PHE A 266 -23.26 -9.93 6.56
C PHE A 266 -23.66 -8.45 6.60
N PRO A 267 -24.60 -8.01 5.75
CA PRO A 267 -25.03 -6.61 5.70
C PRO A 267 -25.66 -6.14 7.02
N ASP A 268 -26.31 -7.06 7.74
CA ASP A 268 -27.01 -6.80 9.00
C ASP A 268 -26.10 -6.98 10.24
N LYS A 269 -24.77 -7.09 10.06
CA LYS A 269 -23.81 -7.16 11.17
C LYS A 269 -22.90 -5.96 11.21
N TYR A 270 -22.40 -5.66 12.40
CA TYR A 270 -21.33 -4.69 12.58
C TYR A 270 -20.00 -5.29 12.11
N VAL A 271 -19.51 -4.83 10.96
CA VAL A 271 -18.24 -5.27 10.36
C VAL A 271 -17.28 -4.08 10.23
N ALA A 272 -16.16 -4.11 10.98
CA ALA A 272 -15.22 -3.01 11.05
C ALA A 272 -13.76 -3.45 11.14
N VAL A 273 -12.86 -2.64 10.57
CA VAL A 273 -11.42 -2.76 10.79
C VAL A 273 -11.09 -2.24 12.19
N LYS A 274 -10.25 -2.98 12.89
CA LYS A 274 -9.67 -2.57 14.18
C LYS A 274 -8.17 -2.76 14.12
N THR A 275 -7.46 -1.93 14.88
CA THR A 275 -6.01 -1.99 15.04
C THR A 275 -5.71 -2.45 16.46
N ASN A 276 -4.78 -3.40 16.61
CA ASN A 276 -4.32 -3.83 17.91
C ASN A 276 -3.22 -2.88 18.46
N ILE A 277 -2.75 -3.11 19.68
CA ILE A 277 -1.69 -2.31 20.30
C ILE A 277 -0.34 -2.36 19.56
N ARG A 278 -0.11 -3.37 18.72
CA ARG A 278 1.10 -3.54 17.92
C ARG A 278 1.03 -2.81 16.57
N GLY A 279 -0.14 -2.27 16.22
CA GLY A 279 -0.39 -1.63 14.92
C GLY A 279 -0.98 -2.58 13.88
N ASP A 280 -1.15 -3.87 14.19
CA ASP A 280 -1.70 -4.83 13.23
C ASP A 280 -3.21 -4.65 13.08
N LYS A 281 -3.68 -4.76 11.83
CA LYS A 281 -5.07 -4.56 11.46
C LYS A 281 -5.79 -5.88 11.30
N TYR A 282 -7.04 -5.94 11.75
CA TYR A 282 -7.90 -7.10 11.62
C TYR A 282 -9.35 -6.66 11.41
N VAL A 283 -10.18 -7.55 10.87
CA VAL A 283 -11.62 -7.31 10.71
C VAL A 283 -12.36 -7.96 11.87
N LEU A 284 -13.23 -7.19 12.51
CA LEU A 284 -14.13 -7.62 13.58
C LEU A 284 -15.56 -7.66 13.06
N VAL A 285 -16.24 -8.78 13.27
CA VAL A 285 -17.65 -8.99 12.97
C VAL A 285 -18.39 -9.24 14.28
N ASN A 286 -19.41 -8.44 14.57
CA ASN A 286 -20.28 -8.57 15.75
C ASN A 286 -21.74 -8.27 15.38
N GLU A 287 -22.68 -8.64 16.26
CA GLU A 287 -24.04 -8.13 16.17
C GLU A 287 -24.07 -6.61 16.36
N TYR A 288 -25.00 -5.92 15.68
CA TYR A 288 -25.31 -4.55 16.07
C TYR A 288 -25.81 -4.55 17.52
N ARG A 289 -25.29 -3.64 18.34
CA ARG A 289 -25.85 -3.43 19.67
C ARG A 289 -27.29 -2.98 19.49
N SER A 290 -28.24 -3.81 19.90
CA SER A 290 -29.60 -3.36 20.20
C SER A 290 -29.45 -2.19 21.16
N LYS A 291 -29.96 -1.02 20.79
CA LYS A 291 -30.22 0.03 21.78
C LYS A 291 -31.20 -0.59 22.76
N GLU A 292 -30.72 -1.01 23.93
CA GLU A 292 -31.61 -1.29 25.06
C GLU A 292 -32.43 -0.01 25.28
N GLN A 293 -33.75 -0.15 25.13
CA GLN A 293 -34.75 0.87 25.47
C GLN A 293 -34.78 1.08 26.98
#